data_AF-A0A956S1T7-F1
#
_entry.id   AF-A0A956S1T7-F1
#
_cell.length_a   1.000
_cell.length_b   1.000
_cell.length_c   1.000
_cell.angle_alpha   90.00
_cell.angle_beta   90.00
_cell.angle_gamma   90.00
#
_symmetry.space_group_name_H-M   'P 1'
#
loop_
_entity.id
_entity.type
_entity.pdbx_description
1 polymer ?
#
loop_
_entity_poly.entity_id
_entity_poly.type
_entity_poly.pdbx_seq_one_letter_code
_entity_poly.pdbx_strand_id
1 'polypeptide(L)'
;GNIGENVKFSETGTGSILTRMVLVDGSGSVEEEGMVLEEEDDGDLHARITRSEFSNNDKEGVQLDQLDAGMGEATLIRVELKNNGGGPLDTDGVSVTQKP
;
A
#
# COMPACT_ATOMS: atom_id res chain seq x y z
N GLY A 1 -16.17 11.14 5.48
CA GLY A 1 -15.00 10.28 5.23
C GLY A 1 -14.30 10.77 4.00
N ASN A 2 -13.07 10.33 3.80
CA ASN A 2 -12.38 10.45 2.51
C ASN A 2 -13.07 9.48 1.53
N ILE A 3 -13.44 9.95 0.33
CA ILE A 3 -14.08 9.07 -0.67
C ILE A 3 -13.04 8.39 -1.57
N GLY A 4 -11.79 8.84 -1.56
CA GLY A 4 -10.68 8.21 -2.27
C GLY A 4 -9.75 7.47 -1.32
N GLU A 5 -8.65 6.97 -1.85
CA GLU A 5 -7.56 6.43 -1.06
C GLU A 5 -6.93 7.54 -0.21
N ASN A 6 -6.40 7.21 0.98
CA ASN A 6 -5.70 8.22 1.79
C ASN A 6 -4.30 8.52 1.24
N VAL A 7 -3.67 7.52 0.61
CA VAL A 7 -2.39 7.63 -0.08
C VAL A 7 -2.43 6.77 -1.33
N LYS A 8 -2.13 7.35 -2.49
CA LYS A 8 -1.98 6.62 -3.75
C LYS A 8 -0.71 7.02 -4.47
N PHE A 9 0.09 6.04 -4.86
CA PHE A 9 1.11 6.16 -5.88
C PHE A 9 0.83 5.12 -6.96
N SER A 10 0.69 5.57 -8.20
CA SER A 10 0.56 4.71 -9.37
C SER A 10 1.60 5.19 -10.37
N GLU A 11 2.44 4.26 -10.84
CA GLU A 11 3.45 4.47 -11.86
C GLU A 11 3.03 3.69 -13.10
N THR A 12 3.08 4.40 -14.22
CA THR A 12 2.92 3.84 -15.56
C THR A 12 4.13 4.30 -16.36
N GLY A 13 4.68 3.40 -17.17
CA GLY A 13 5.87 3.62 -17.97
C GLY A 13 7.08 2.81 -17.51
N THR A 14 8.27 3.36 -17.74
CA THR A 14 9.54 2.63 -17.52
C THR A 14 10.18 2.96 -16.17
N GLY A 15 9.37 3.44 -15.22
CA GLY A 15 9.81 3.97 -13.94
C GLY A 15 9.84 2.92 -12.84
N SER A 16 9.74 3.37 -11.59
CA SER A 16 9.72 2.49 -10.41
C SER A 16 9.19 3.28 -9.21
N ILE A 17 8.33 2.65 -8.41
CA ILE A 17 7.92 3.16 -7.11
C ILE A 17 8.99 2.83 -6.05
N LEU A 18 9.72 3.86 -5.60
CA LEU A 18 10.62 3.77 -4.44
C LEU A 18 10.11 4.66 -3.30
N THR A 19 9.50 4.05 -2.27
CA THR A 19 8.87 4.81 -1.18
C THR A 19 9.44 4.48 0.20
N ARG A 20 9.55 5.55 1.02
CA ARG A 20 9.81 5.42 2.46
C ARG A 20 8.84 6.28 3.23
N MET A 21 7.91 5.63 3.91
CA MET A 21 6.83 6.29 4.64
C MET A 21 6.98 6.07 6.15
N VAL A 22 6.73 7.12 6.91
CA VAL A 22 6.92 7.14 8.36
C VAL A 22 5.78 7.92 8.99
N LEU A 23 5.10 7.35 10.00
CA LEU A 23 4.02 8.02 10.73
C LEU A 23 2.85 8.46 9.81
N VAL A 24 2.36 7.53 8.99
CA VAL A 24 1.17 7.74 8.16
C VAL A 24 -0.07 7.30 8.94
N ASP A 25 -1.11 8.13 8.93
CA ASP A 25 -2.47 7.76 9.32
C ASP A 25 -3.34 7.76 8.05
N GLY A 26 -3.65 6.58 7.55
CA GLY A 26 -4.51 6.34 6.38
C GLY A 26 -5.80 5.66 6.79
N SER A 27 -6.60 6.34 7.61
CA SER A 27 -7.82 5.80 8.19
C SER A 27 -9.09 6.51 7.70
N GLY A 28 -10.19 5.77 7.56
CA GLY A 28 -11.51 6.34 7.31
C GLY A 28 -11.84 6.68 5.84
N SER A 29 -11.25 5.95 4.88
CA SER A 29 -11.76 5.91 3.52
C SER A 29 -13.13 5.22 3.49
N VAL A 30 -14.11 5.82 2.83
CA VAL A 30 -15.52 5.34 2.84
C VAL A 30 -15.95 4.59 1.59
N GLU A 31 -15.10 4.57 0.55
CA GLU A 31 -15.36 3.83 -0.70
C GLU A 31 -14.12 3.08 -1.22
N GLU A 32 -12.93 3.34 -0.65
CA GLU A 32 -11.64 2.88 -1.20
C GLU A 32 -10.71 2.32 -0.11
N GLU A 33 -9.48 1.98 -0.50
CA GLU A 33 -8.43 1.45 0.35
C GLU A 33 -7.76 2.53 1.21
N GLY A 34 -7.05 2.11 2.25
CA GLY A 34 -6.24 3.01 3.08
C GLY A 34 -5.04 3.57 2.33
N MET A 35 -4.34 2.71 1.58
CA MET A 35 -3.21 3.08 0.72
C MET A 35 -3.12 2.14 -0.47
N VAL A 36 -2.78 2.69 -1.64
CA VAL A 36 -2.47 1.94 -2.86
C VAL A 36 -1.07 2.32 -3.36
N LEU A 37 -0.21 1.33 -3.60
CA LEU A 37 1.01 1.47 -4.39
C LEU A 37 0.94 0.52 -5.58
N GLU A 38 1.00 1.03 -6.80
CA GLU A 38 0.77 0.27 -8.03
C GLU A 38 1.85 0.59 -9.06
N GLU A 39 2.68 -0.40 -9.38
CA GLU A 39 3.64 -0.37 -10.49
C GLU A 39 3.06 -1.21 -11.64
N GLU A 40 2.58 -0.55 -12.69
CA GLU A 40 1.80 -1.21 -13.75
C GLU A 40 2.67 -1.80 -14.87
N ASP A 41 3.80 -1.18 -15.19
CA ASP A 41 4.64 -1.48 -16.35
C ASP A 41 6.05 -2.00 -15.92
N ASP A 42 7.02 -1.99 -16.84
CA ASP A 42 8.42 -2.37 -16.59
C ASP A 42 9.05 -1.49 -15.50
N GLY A 43 9.26 -2.03 -14.30
CA GLY A 43 9.75 -1.28 -13.15
C GLY A 43 9.68 -2.05 -11.85
N ASP A 44 10.29 -1.52 -10.78
CA ASP A 44 10.28 -2.19 -9.47
C ASP A 44 9.43 -1.42 -8.44
N LEU A 45 8.68 -2.15 -7.61
CA LEU A 45 8.00 -1.60 -6.45
C LEU A 45 8.79 -1.91 -5.18
N HIS A 46 9.40 -0.89 -4.59
CA HIS A 46 10.17 -0.99 -3.35
C HIS A 46 9.58 -0.06 -2.27
N ALA A 47 8.87 -0.65 -1.31
CA ALA A 47 8.19 0.10 -0.26
C ALA A 47 8.74 -0.19 1.14
N ARG A 48 8.95 0.85 1.93
CA ARG A 48 9.23 0.72 3.37
C ARG A 48 8.34 1.63 4.20
N ILE A 49 7.44 1.03 4.96
CA ILE A 49 6.42 1.72 5.76
C ILE A 49 6.71 1.46 7.23
N THR A 50 6.77 2.53 8.03
CA THR A 50 7.14 2.39 9.45
C THR A 50 6.28 3.23 10.38
N ARG A 51 5.83 2.63 11.49
CA ARG A 51 5.04 3.31 12.53
C ARG A 51 3.78 3.98 11.96
N SER A 52 3.00 3.25 11.17
CA SER A 52 1.83 3.79 10.49
C SER A 52 0.57 3.02 10.87
N GLU A 53 -0.58 3.62 10.61
CA GLU A 53 -1.89 3.03 10.85
C GLU A 53 -2.76 3.21 9.60
N PHE A 54 -3.42 2.13 9.17
CA PHE A 54 -4.44 2.15 8.14
C PHE A 54 -5.66 1.42 8.67
N SER A 55 -6.70 2.17 9.04
CA SER A 55 -7.83 1.60 9.77
C SER A 55 -9.19 2.13 9.34
N ASN A 56 -10.23 1.31 9.53
CA ASN A 56 -11.61 1.71 9.25
C ASN A 56 -11.82 2.22 7.81
N ASN A 57 -11.13 1.62 6.84
CA ASN A 57 -11.34 1.87 5.42
C ASN A 57 -12.40 0.88 4.86
N ASP A 58 -13.16 1.31 3.86
CA ASP A 58 -14.22 0.49 3.26
C ASP A 58 -13.65 -0.77 2.56
N LYS A 59 -12.50 -0.60 1.89
CA LYS A 59 -11.77 -1.69 1.27
C LYS A 59 -10.53 -2.09 2.08
N GLU A 60 -9.40 -2.40 1.45
CA GLU A 60 -8.18 -2.88 2.11
C GLU A 60 -7.51 -1.79 2.94
N GLY A 61 -6.74 -2.19 3.95
CA GLY A 61 -5.87 -1.25 4.66
C GLY A 61 -4.74 -0.75 3.75
N VAL A 62 -4.11 -1.68 3.04
CA VAL A 62 -3.02 -1.42 2.12
C VAL A 62 -3.16 -2.37 0.92
N GLN A 63 -3.03 -1.85 -0.29
CA GLN A 63 -2.91 -2.59 -1.54
C GLN A 63 -1.53 -2.30 -2.16
N LEU A 64 -0.81 -3.34 -2.57
CA LEU A 64 0.52 -3.23 -3.18
C LEU A 64 0.61 -4.13 -4.41
N ASP A 65 0.71 -3.53 -5.58
CA ASP A 65 0.66 -4.27 -6.83
C ASP A 65 1.91 -4.00 -7.69
N GLN A 66 2.58 -5.08 -8.05
CA GLN A 66 3.62 -5.15 -9.07
C GLN A 66 3.07 -6.06 -10.17
N LEU A 67 2.63 -5.47 -11.27
CA LEU A 67 1.86 -6.18 -12.28
C LEU A 67 2.75 -6.82 -13.36
N ASP A 68 3.40 -6.01 -14.19
CA ASP A 68 4.22 -6.46 -15.31
C ASP A 68 5.63 -6.91 -14.85
N ALA A 69 6.66 -6.69 -15.66
CA ALA A 69 7.98 -7.20 -15.38
C ALA A 69 8.69 -6.34 -14.32
N GLY A 70 9.01 -6.96 -13.18
CA GLY A 70 9.65 -6.23 -12.10
C GLY A 70 9.77 -7.03 -10.82
N MET A 71 10.34 -6.38 -9.81
CA MET A 71 10.41 -6.89 -8.45
C MET A 71 9.51 -6.06 -7.53
N GLY A 72 8.56 -6.73 -6.87
CA GLY A 72 7.78 -6.16 -5.79
C GLY A 72 8.33 -6.57 -4.43
N GLU A 73 8.82 -5.61 -3.65
CA GLU A 73 9.25 -5.81 -2.27
C GLU A 73 8.68 -4.73 -1.35
N ALA A 74 8.02 -5.15 -0.27
CA ALA A 74 7.56 -4.24 0.76
C ALA A 74 7.95 -4.69 2.17
N THR A 75 8.41 -3.75 2.99
CA THR A 75 8.65 -3.97 4.42
C THR A 75 7.77 -3.06 5.27
N LEU A 76 6.90 -3.65 6.06
CA LEU A 76 6.03 -2.97 7.02
C LEU A 76 6.61 -3.19 8.42
N ILE A 77 6.92 -2.12 9.15
CA ILE A 77 7.51 -2.19 10.51
C ILE A 77 6.66 -1.38 11.47
N ARG A 78 6.05 -2.00 12.47
CA ARG A 78 5.06 -1.34 13.34
C ARG A 78 3.95 -0.68 12.51
N VAL A 79 3.28 -1.46 11.68
CA VAL A 79 2.12 -0.98 10.92
C VAL A 79 0.87 -1.65 11.45
N GLU A 80 -0.12 -0.86 11.83
CA GLU A 80 -1.43 -1.35 12.25
C GLU A 80 -2.40 -1.34 11.08
N LEU A 81 -3.00 -2.50 10.78
CA LEU A 81 -3.99 -2.70 9.73
C LEU A 81 -5.24 -3.30 10.37
N LYS A 82 -6.25 -2.48 10.67
CA LYS A 82 -7.39 -2.90 11.51
C LYS A 82 -8.72 -2.37 11.02
N ASN A 83 -9.76 -3.21 11.11
CA ASN A 83 -11.14 -2.87 10.77
C ASN A 83 -11.32 -2.35 9.32
N ASN A 84 -10.54 -2.86 8.37
CA ASN A 84 -10.68 -2.52 6.96
C ASN A 84 -11.60 -3.55 6.29
N GLY A 85 -12.57 -3.11 5.49
CA GLY A 85 -13.65 -3.96 4.98
C GLY A 85 -13.19 -4.98 3.94
N GLY A 86 -12.23 -4.62 3.09
CA GLY A 86 -11.57 -5.51 2.13
C GLY A 86 -10.51 -6.42 2.76
N GLY A 87 -10.06 -6.09 3.97
CA GLY A 87 -9.05 -6.84 4.72
C GLY A 87 -7.82 -5.99 5.07
N PRO A 88 -6.84 -6.56 5.80
CA PRO A 88 -5.70 -5.77 6.25
C PRO A 88 -4.76 -5.36 5.11
N LEU A 89 -4.49 -6.27 4.17
CA LEU A 89 -3.49 -6.14 3.14
C LEU A 89 -3.91 -6.99 1.93
N ASP A 90 -3.85 -6.42 0.73
CA ASP A 90 -3.91 -7.14 -0.55
C ASP A 90 -2.64 -6.86 -1.35
N THR A 91 -2.18 -7.86 -2.10
CA THR A 91 -0.95 -7.76 -2.89
C THR A 91 -0.97 -8.64 -4.11
N ASP A 92 -0.61 -8.09 -5.27
CA ASP A 92 -0.20 -8.84 -6.46
C ASP A 92 1.27 -8.59 -6.80
N GLY A 93 2.03 -9.63 -7.12
CA GLY A 93 3.46 -9.54 -7.46
C GLY A 93 4.42 -8.99 -6.38
N VAL A 94 3.93 -8.65 -5.17
CA VAL A 94 4.75 -8.06 -4.10
C VAL A 94 5.05 -9.03 -2.96
N SER A 95 6.34 -9.22 -2.67
CA SER A 95 6.81 -9.93 -1.48
C SER A 95 6.81 -9.02 -0.25
N VAL A 96 5.96 -9.33 0.74
CA VAL A 96 5.81 -8.52 1.95
C VAL A 96 6.48 -9.11 3.17
N THR A 97 7.31 -8.31 3.84
CA THR A 97 7.84 -8.62 5.18
C THR A 97 7.19 -7.71 6.22
N GLN A 98 6.41 -8.29 7.13
CA GLN A 98 5.85 -7.57 8.28
C GLN A 98 6.71 -7.80 9.53
N LYS A 99 6.99 -6.70 10.25
CA LYS A 99 7.74 -6.69 11.51
C LYS A 99 6.95 -5.90 12.56
N PRO A 100 6.95 -6.37 13.81
CA PRO A 100 6.30 -5.64 14.90
C PRO A 100 7.05 -4.37 15.27
#